data_AF-A0A945AJQ1-F1
#
_entry.id   AF-A0A945AJQ1-F1
#
_cell.length_a   1.000
_cell.length_b   1.000
_cell.length_c   1.000
_cell.angle_alpha   90.00
_cell.angle_beta   90.00
_cell.angle_gamma   90.00
#
_symmetry.space_group_name_H-M   'P 1'
#
loop_
_entity.id
_entity.type
_entity.pdbx_description
1 polymer ?
#
loop_
_entity_poly.entity_id
_entity_poly.type
_entity_poly.pdbx_seq_one_letter_code
_entity_poly.pdbx_strand_id
1 'polypeptide(L)'
;GAVIGYLGSLWPHATGSGDLTLLWAMEHTGSISLLILLFFVRIATTLLSYSSGAPGGIFAPMLALGTLLGLWYGHYVNIYFPTLDLQPGLFAIAGMGALFAATVRAPLTGIALSIELTNNYSLILPLILTVATATVTAELLGGKPIYSLLLERTLKREHKS
;
A
#
# COMPACT_ATOMS: atom_id res chain seq x y z
N GLY A 1 11.32 17.93 -4.66
CA GLY A 1 10.96 19.09 -3.83
C GLY A 1 9.80 19.86 -4.44
N ALA A 2 10.08 20.83 -5.32
CA ALA A 2 9.08 21.76 -5.86
C ALA A 2 7.84 21.09 -6.51
N VAL A 3 8.05 20.06 -7.34
CA VAL A 3 6.95 19.31 -7.98
C VAL A 3 6.02 18.66 -6.96
N ILE A 4 6.57 17.99 -5.95
CA ILE A 4 5.79 17.34 -4.88
C ILE A 4 5.08 18.38 -4.02
N GLY A 5 5.73 19.49 -3.69
CA GLY A 5 5.11 20.59 -2.93
C GLY A 5 3.96 21.25 -3.69
N TYR A 6 4.16 21.54 -4.98
CA TYR A 6 3.11 22.11 -5.84
C TYR A 6 1.92 21.16 -5.97
N LEU A 7 2.18 19.88 -6.26
CA LEU A 7 1.12 18.87 -6.34
C LEU A 7 0.38 18.72 -5.01
N GLY A 8 1.08 18.75 -3.88
CA GLY A 8 0.47 18.66 -2.55
C GLY A 8 -0.41 19.86 -2.20
N SER A 9 -0.12 21.04 -2.74
CA SER A 9 -0.97 22.24 -2.57
C SER A 9 -2.29 22.16 -3.32
N LEU A 10 -2.32 21.48 -4.48
CA LEU A 10 -3.51 21.30 -5.30
C LEU A 10 -4.31 20.06 -4.90
N TRP A 11 -3.60 18.96 -4.63
CA TRP A 11 -4.19 17.67 -4.29
C TRP A 11 -3.43 17.02 -3.12
N PRO A 12 -3.81 17.35 -1.87
CA PRO A 12 -3.12 16.88 -0.68
C PRO A 12 -3.01 15.35 -0.61
N HIS A 13 -4.08 14.63 -0.99
CA HIS A 13 -4.16 13.17 -0.96
C HIS A 13 -3.17 12.46 -1.92
N ALA A 14 -2.66 13.16 -2.95
CA ALA A 14 -1.70 12.60 -3.91
C ALA A 14 -0.25 12.56 -3.39
N THR A 15 0.03 13.23 -2.26
CA THR A 15 1.38 13.42 -1.71
C THR A 15 1.43 13.03 -0.23
N GLY A 16 2.57 13.28 0.43
CA GLY A 16 2.76 12.99 1.85
C GLY A 16 2.88 11.49 2.18
N SER A 17 2.90 11.19 3.48
CA SER A 17 3.03 9.83 4.04
C SER A 17 1.94 8.87 3.55
N GLY A 18 0.73 9.39 3.32
CA GLY A 18 -0.44 8.60 2.92
C GLY A 18 -1.52 8.50 3.99
N ASP A 19 -1.34 9.08 5.17
CA ASP A 19 -2.34 9.05 6.25
C ASP A 19 -3.63 9.76 5.81
N LEU A 20 -3.49 10.93 5.17
CA LEU A 20 -4.62 11.66 4.57
C LEU A 20 -5.27 10.89 3.42
N THR A 21 -4.51 10.06 2.71
CA THR A 21 -5.06 9.21 1.64
C THR A 21 -5.89 8.08 2.24
N LEU A 22 -5.37 7.45 3.29
CA LEU A 22 -6.01 6.36 4.03
C LEU A 22 -7.36 6.78 4.57
N LEU A 23 -7.40 7.85 5.37
CA LEU A 23 -8.62 8.37 5.97
C LEU A 23 -9.63 8.78 4.89
N TRP A 24 -9.17 9.56 3.90
CA TRP A 24 -10.03 10.01 2.82
C TRP A 24 -10.64 8.85 2.01
N ALA A 25 -9.84 7.83 1.68
CA ALA A 25 -10.29 6.71 0.87
C ALA A 25 -11.26 5.78 1.63
N MET A 26 -11.11 5.65 2.95
CA MET A 26 -12.05 4.92 3.82
C MET A 26 -13.40 5.63 3.97
N GLU A 27 -13.41 6.96 3.98
CA GLU A 27 -14.64 7.76 4.07
C GLU A 27 -15.33 7.95 2.71
N HIS A 28 -14.57 8.05 1.61
CA HIS A 28 -15.06 8.39 0.27
C HIS A 28 -14.93 7.21 -0.71
N THR A 29 -15.68 6.15 -0.45
CA THR A 29 -15.74 4.94 -1.29
C THR A 29 -16.52 5.11 -2.61
N GLY A 30 -17.07 6.30 -2.89
CA GLY A 30 -18.01 6.47 -4.01
C GLY A 30 -17.41 6.49 -5.43
N SER A 31 -16.12 6.76 -5.61
CA SER A 31 -15.52 7.00 -6.94
C SER A 31 -14.37 6.05 -7.27
N ILE A 32 -14.72 4.93 -7.91
CA ILE A 32 -13.77 3.87 -8.33
C ILE A 32 -12.68 4.42 -9.26
N SER A 33 -13.05 5.31 -10.19
CA SER A 33 -12.12 5.95 -11.12
C SER A 33 -11.11 6.84 -10.42
N LEU A 34 -11.53 7.55 -9.36
CA LEU A 34 -10.64 8.39 -8.59
C LEU A 34 -9.66 7.56 -7.74
N LEU A 35 -10.11 6.44 -7.15
CA LEU A 35 -9.24 5.53 -6.40
C LEU A 35 -8.08 5.01 -7.25
N ILE A 36 -8.36 4.54 -8.47
CA ILE A 36 -7.31 4.01 -9.35
C ILE A 36 -6.40 5.11 -9.91
N LEU A 37 -6.95 6.29 -10.22
CA LEU A 37 -6.16 7.46 -10.60
C LEU A 37 -5.19 7.84 -9.47
N LEU A 38 -5.70 7.93 -8.24
CA LEU A 38 -4.92 8.29 -7.06
C LEU A 38 -3.85 7.23 -6.77
N PHE A 39 -4.14 5.95 -6.97
CA PHE A 39 -3.16 4.87 -6.84
C PHE A 39 -1.96 5.07 -7.77
N PHE A 40 -2.18 5.32 -9.06
CA PHE A 40 -1.09 5.55 -10.01
C PHE A 40 -0.31 6.83 -9.73
N VAL A 41 -1.01 7.92 -9.38
CA VAL A 41 -0.35 9.17 -8.97
C VAL A 41 0.53 8.95 -7.75
N ARG A 42 0.05 8.20 -6.74
CA ARG A 42 0.82 7.90 -5.53
C ARG A 42 2.01 6.98 -5.78
N ILE A 43 1.91 6.03 -6.70
CA ILE A 43 3.08 5.24 -7.13
C ILE A 43 4.15 6.19 -7.68
N ALA A 44 3.76 7.10 -8.59
CA ALA A 44 4.69 8.05 -9.19
C ALA A 44 5.32 8.97 -8.14
N THR A 45 4.53 9.57 -7.25
CA THR A 45 5.04 10.49 -6.22
C THR A 45 5.92 9.79 -5.18
N THR A 46 5.58 8.55 -4.80
CA THR A 46 6.38 7.74 -3.87
C THR A 46 7.71 7.36 -4.49
N LEU A 47 7.72 6.89 -5.75
CA LEU A 47 8.94 6.56 -6.47
C LEU A 47 9.84 7.78 -6.66
N LEU A 48 9.29 8.91 -7.09
CA LEU A 48 10.06 10.15 -7.27
C LEU A 48 10.67 10.65 -5.94
N SER A 49 9.89 10.59 -4.85
CA SER A 49 10.35 11.06 -3.54
C SER A 49 11.39 10.13 -2.92
N TYR A 50 11.19 8.82 -3.02
CA TYR A 50 12.12 7.84 -2.45
C TYR A 50 13.42 7.72 -3.26
N SER A 51 13.30 7.73 -4.59
CA SER A 51 14.46 7.65 -5.49
C SER A 51 15.37 8.87 -5.42
N SER A 52 14.85 10.04 -5.01
CA SER A 52 15.66 11.25 -4.88
C SER A 52 16.63 11.24 -3.69
N GLY A 53 16.60 10.21 -2.84
CA GLY A 53 17.44 10.11 -1.64
C GLY A 53 17.05 11.09 -0.53
N ALA A 54 15.83 11.65 -0.58
CA ALA A 54 15.33 12.48 0.50
C ALA A 54 15.15 11.62 1.77
N PRO A 55 15.46 12.16 2.97
CA PRO A 55 15.24 11.42 4.22
C PRO A 55 13.77 11.04 4.37
N GLY A 56 13.48 9.74 4.38
CA GLY A 56 12.11 9.24 4.47
C GLY A 56 12.00 7.74 4.33
N GLY A 57 10.89 7.18 4.83
CA GLY A 57 10.56 5.76 4.71
C GLY A 57 9.54 5.48 3.60
N ILE A 58 9.55 4.25 3.09
CA ILE A 58 8.53 3.74 2.15
C ILE A 58 7.32 3.10 2.84
N PHE A 59 7.40 2.92 4.16
CA PHE A 59 6.44 2.16 4.95
C PHE A 59 4.99 2.66 4.83
N ALA A 60 4.71 3.88 5.30
CA ALA A 60 3.37 4.45 5.27
C ALA A 60 2.82 4.63 3.85
N PRO A 61 3.62 5.07 2.84
CA PRO A 61 3.16 5.11 1.46
C PRO A 61 2.71 3.76 0.92
N MET A 62 3.38 2.66 1.28
CA MET A 62 2.98 1.31 0.88
C MET A 62 1.64 0.90 1.49
N LEU A 63 1.38 1.23 2.76
CA LEU A 63 0.08 0.95 3.38
C LEU A 63 -1.04 1.67 2.63
N ALA A 64 -0.86 2.97 2.34
CA ALA A 64 -1.85 3.75 1.59
C ALA A 64 -2.09 3.21 0.17
N LEU A 65 -1.04 2.78 -0.53
CA LEU A 65 -1.17 2.15 -1.86
C LEU A 65 -1.94 0.82 -1.78
N GLY A 66 -1.65 0.00 -0.78
CA GLY A 66 -2.35 -1.27 -0.56
C GLY A 66 -3.83 -1.07 -0.27
N THR A 67 -4.16 -0.05 0.52
CA THR A 67 -5.55 0.35 0.81
C THR A 67 -6.28 0.81 -0.44
N LEU A 68 -5.69 1.67 -1.26
CA LEU A 68 -6.31 2.15 -2.50
C LEU A 68 -6.60 0.99 -3.47
N LEU A 69 -5.63 0.09 -3.65
CA LEU A 69 -5.80 -1.07 -4.51
C LEU A 69 -6.86 -2.04 -3.97
N GLY A 70 -6.86 -2.26 -2.65
CA GLY A 70 -7.85 -3.08 -1.97
C GLY A 70 -9.27 -2.52 -2.08
N LEU A 71 -9.45 -1.20 -1.89
CA LEU A 71 -10.73 -0.53 -2.12
C LEU A 71 -11.22 -0.70 -3.56
N TRP A 72 -10.35 -0.41 -4.52
CA TRP A 72 -10.67 -0.55 -5.93
C TRP A 72 -11.12 -1.99 -6.25
N TYR A 73 -10.42 -2.98 -5.72
CA TYR A 73 -10.78 -4.39 -5.87
C TYR A 73 -12.12 -4.72 -5.18
N GLY A 74 -12.37 -4.19 -3.98
CA GLY A 74 -13.65 -4.40 -3.29
C GLY A 74 -14.84 -3.83 -4.06
N HIS A 75 -14.69 -2.64 -4.66
CA HIS A 75 -15.69 -2.09 -5.55
C HIS A 75 -15.89 -2.92 -6.82
N TYR A 76 -14.79 -3.40 -7.40
CA TYR A 76 -14.85 -4.31 -8.54
C TYR A 76 -15.65 -5.57 -8.17
N VAL A 77 -15.36 -6.21 -7.04
CA VAL A 77 -16.10 -7.39 -6.57
C VAL A 77 -17.59 -7.10 -6.42
N ASN A 78 -17.99 -5.96 -5.86
CA ASN A 78 -19.41 -5.61 -5.72
C ASN A 78 -20.14 -5.39 -7.05
N ILE A 79 -19.44 -4.97 -8.10
CA ILE A 79 -20.03 -4.81 -9.44
C ILE A 79 -20.31 -6.20 -10.06
N TYR A 80 -19.38 -7.14 -9.94
CA TYR A 80 -19.48 -8.45 -10.60
C TYR A 80 -20.19 -9.52 -9.74
N PHE A 81 -20.17 -9.36 -8.42
CA PHE A 81 -20.77 -10.28 -7.45
C PHE A 81 -21.66 -9.52 -6.45
N PRO A 82 -22.69 -8.79 -6.92
CA PRO A 82 -23.52 -7.93 -6.07
C PRO A 82 -24.27 -8.71 -4.98
N THR A 83 -24.50 -10.02 -5.17
CA THR A 83 -25.21 -10.88 -4.21
C THR A 83 -24.40 -11.18 -2.94
N LEU A 84 -23.09 -10.93 -2.94
CA LEU A 84 -22.24 -11.17 -1.77
C LEU A 84 -22.30 -10.03 -0.74
N ASP A 85 -22.79 -8.84 -1.15
CA ASP A 85 -22.93 -7.64 -0.31
C ASP A 85 -21.71 -7.35 0.58
N LEU A 86 -20.51 -7.41 -0.02
CA LEU A 86 -19.25 -7.27 0.72
C LEU A 86 -18.89 -5.79 0.84
N GLN A 87 -18.49 -5.36 2.04
CA GLN A 87 -18.05 -3.99 2.22
C GLN A 87 -16.67 -3.77 1.56
N PRO A 88 -16.49 -2.75 0.70
CA PRO A 88 -15.19 -2.47 0.07
C PRO A 88 -14.05 -2.23 1.07
N GLY A 89 -14.39 -1.71 2.26
CA GLY A 89 -13.43 -1.51 3.35
C GLY A 89 -12.74 -2.80 3.80
N LEU A 90 -13.38 -3.96 3.68
CA LEU A 90 -12.77 -5.25 4.05
C LEU A 90 -11.55 -5.55 3.17
N PHE A 91 -11.69 -5.30 1.87
CA PHE A 91 -10.62 -5.50 0.89
C PHE A 91 -9.51 -4.48 1.04
N ALA A 92 -9.83 -3.27 1.50
CA ALA A 92 -8.85 -2.24 1.77
C ALA A 92 -7.88 -2.61 2.89
N ILE A 93 -8.41 -3.17 3.98
CA ILE A 93 -7.60 -3.65 5.12
C ILE A 93 -6.76 -4.85 4.68
N ALA A 94 -7.35 -5.78 3.93
CA ALA A 94 -6.61 -6.91 3.37
C ALA A 94 -5.47 -6.46 2.43
N GLY A 95 -5.75 -5.51 1.53
CA GLY A 95 -4.80 -4.95 0.58
C GLY A 95 -3.65 -4.16 1.24
N MET A 96 -3.96 -3.43 2.32
CA MET A 96 -2.98 -2.72 3.15
C MET A 96 -1.87 -3.67 3.63
N GLY A 97 -2.25 -4.75 4.30
CA GLY A 97 -1.31 -5.73 4.82
C GLY A 97 -0.62 -6.52 3.70
N ALA A 98 -1.34 -6.84 2.63
CA ALA A 98 -0.83 -7.64 1.52
C ALA A 98 0.32 -6.96 0.77
N LEU A 99 0.18 -5.67 0.42
CA LEU A 99 1.24 -4.95 -0.29
C LEU A 99 2.48 -4.79 0.58
N PHE A 100 2.31 -4.51 1.87
CA PHE A 100 3.40 -4.45 2.82
C PHE A 100 4.13 -5.80 2.93
N ALA A 101 3.39 -6.89 3.14
CA ALA A 101 3.95 -8.23 3.30
C ALA A 101 4.70 -8.72 2.05
N ALA A 102 4.13 -8.52 0.87
CA ALA A 102 4.74 -8.88 -0.40
C ALA A 102 6.06 -8.14 -0.66
N THR A 103 6.14 -6.86 -0.25
CA THR A 103 7.31 -6.01 -0.52
C THR A 103 8.40 -6.18 0.54
N VAL A 104 8.01 -6.21 1.82
CA VAL A 104 8.93 -6.22 2.97
C VAL A 104 9.33 -7.63 3.39
N ARG A 105 8.53 -8.65 3.07
CA ARG A 105 8.67 -10.03 3.57
C ARG A 105 8.52 -10.15 5.08
N ALA A 106 7.59 -9.37 5.63
CA ALA A 106 7.21 -9.41 7.04
C ALA A 106 5.68 -9.61 7.17
N PRO A 107 5.14 -10.80 6.86
CA PRO A 107 3.69 -11.04 6.82
C PRO A 107 3.01 -10.84 8.18
N LEU A 108 3.59 -11.36 9.27
CA LEU A 108 3.04 -11.20 10.61
C LEU A 108 2.97 -9.74 11.03
N THR A 109 4.00 -8.96 10.71
CA THR A 109 4.04 -7.51 10.94
C THR A 109 2.97 -6.78 10.13
N GLY A 110 2.77 -7.15 8.85
CA GLY A 110 1.72 -6.58 8.02
C GLY A 110 0.31 -6.84 8.55
N ILE A 111 0.06 -8.05 9.04
CA ILE A 111 -1.21 -8.43 9.66
C ILE A 111 -1.43 -7.62 10.94
N ALA A 112 -0.45 -7.61 11.84
CA ALA A 112 -0.54 -6.90 13.12
C ALA A 112 -0.81 -5.40 12.90
N LEU A 113 -0.04 -4.75 12.01
CA LEU A 113 -0.20 -3.31 11.74
C LEU A 113 -1.54 -2.98 11.10
N SER A 114 -2.02 -3.81 10.17
CA SER A 114 -3.33 -3.60 9.55
C SER A 114 -4.45 -3.68 10.60
N ILE A 115 -4.35 -4.60 11.55
CA ILE A 115 -5.31 -4.73 12.65
C ILE A 115 -5.20 -3.57 13.64
N GLU A 116 -3.99 -3.20 14.06
CA GLU A 116 -3.77 -2.11 15.02
C GLU A 116 -4.28 -0.76 14.49
N LEU A 117 -4.04 -0.46 13.22
CA LEU A 117 -4.46 0.81 12.60
C LEU A 117 -5.97 0.88 12.35
N THR A 118 -6.65 -0.27 12.20
CA THR A 118 -8.07 -0.32 11.82
C THR A 118 -8.97 -0.77 12.96
N ASN A 119 -8.38 -1.33 14.02
CA ASN A 119 -9.05 -1.97 15.15
C ASN A 119 -10.11 -3.01 14.74
N ASN A 120 -9.93 -3.68 13.58
CA ASN A 120 -10.92 -4.59 13.01
C ASN A 120 -10.44 -6.05 13.03
N TYR A 121 -10.66 -6.73 14.15
CA TYR A 121 -10.28 -8.12 14.36
C TYR A 121 -11.18 -9.13 13.65
N SER A 122 -12.40 -8.75 13.30
CA SER A 122 -13.37 -9.64 12.63
C SER A 122 -12.88 -10.13 11.27
N LEU A 123 -11.87 -9.48 10.69
CA LEU A 123 -11.32 -9.74 9.36
C LEU A 123 -9.98 -10.43 9.37
N ILE A 124 -9.55 -10.96 10.52
CA ILE A 124 -8.24 -11.58 10.65
C ILE A 124 -8.05 -12.74 9.68
N LEU A 125 -9.07 -13.57 9.43
CA LEU A 125 -8.99 -14.70 8.50
C LEU A 125 -8.80 -14.26 7.03
N PRO A 126 -9.66 -13.40 6.45
CA PRO A 126 -9.42 -12.84 5.12
C PRO A 126 -8.08 -12.13 4.98
N LEU A 127 -7.66 -11.38 6.02
CA LEU A 127 -6.39 -10.67 6.03
C LEU A 127 -5.19 -11.64 5.98
N ILE A 128 -5.19 -12.68 6.81
CA ILE A 128 -4.14 -13.72 6.81
C ILE A 128 -4.04 -14.38 5.45
N LEU A 129 -5.18 -14.78 4.85
CA LEU A 129 -5.19 -15.42 3.53
C LEU A 129 -4.62 -14.49 2.45
N THR A 130 -5.02 -13.22 2.44
CA THR A 130 -4.55 -12.24 1.46
C THR A 130 -3.06 -11.97 1.64
N VAL A 131 -2.59 -11.83 2.88
CA VAL A 131 -1.17 -11.61 3.19
C VAL A 131 -0.31 -12.82 2.84
N ALA A 132 -0.77 -14.03 3.16
CA ALA A 132 -0.06 -15.27 2.84
C ALA A 132 0.04 -15.46 1.32
N THR A 133 -1.06 -15.30 0.59
CA THR A 133 -1.09 -15.41 -0.88
C THR A 133 -0.21 -14.35 -1.54
N ALA A 134 -0.25 -13.10 -1.08
CA ALA A 134 0.61 -12.03 -1.60
C ALA A 134 2.11 -12.33 -1.37
N THR A 135 2.45 -12.86 -0.19
CA THR A 135 3.83 -13.24 0.15
C THR A 135 4.31 -14.40 -0.73
N VAL A 136 3.55 -15.48 -0.81
CA VAL A 136 3.90 -16.64 -1.65
C VAL A 136 4.00 -16.23 -3.13
N THR A 137 3.05 -15.45 -3.63
CA THR A 137 3.06 -14.98 -5.03
C THR A 137 4.30 -14.16 -5.33
N ALA A 138 4.66 -13.22 -4.47
CA ALA A 138 5.87 -12.44 -4.68
C ALA A 138 7.13 -13.31 -4.62
N GLU A 139 7.16 -14.37 -3.80
CA GLU A 139 8.29 -15.33 -3.73
C GLU A 139 8.42 -16.14 -5.01
N LEU A 140 7.31 -16.66 -5.52
CA LEU A 140 7.26 -17.41 -6.77
C LEU A 140 7.71 -16.57 -7.97
N LEU A 141 7.43 -15.27 -7.95
CA LEU A 141 7.88 -14.32 -8.97
C LEU A 141 9.36 -13.89 -8.80
N GLY A 142 10.09 -14.43 -7.82
CA GLY A 142 11.50 -14.13 -7.57
C GLY A 142 11.75 -12.78 -6.89
N GLY A 143 10.73 -12.18 -6.27
CA GLY A 143 10.84 -10.91 -5.56
C GLY A 143 11.70 -11.04 -4.29
N LYS A 144 12.64 -10.12 -4.08
CA LYS A 144 13.49 -10.09 -2.87
C LYS A 144 12.95 -9.08 -1.84
N PRO A 145 13.13 -9.34 -0.52
CA PRO A 145 12.78 -8.36 0.50
C PRO A 145 13.45 -7.01 0.25
N ILE A 146 12.64 -5.94 0.20
CA ILE A 146 13.13 -4.62 -0.19
C ILE A 146 14.26 -4.11 0.71
N TYR A 147 14.15 -4.28 2.03
CA TYR A 147 15.17 -3.79 2.96
C TYR A 147 16.48 -4.57 2.86
N SER A 148 16.42 -5.89 2.64
CA SER A 148 17.62 -6.69 2.38
C SER A 148 18.31 -6.27 1.08
N LEU A 149 17.53 -5.99 0.03
CA LEU A 149 18.03 -5.51 -1.26
C LEU A 149 18.69 -4.13 -1.13
N LEU A 150 18.08 -3.22 -0.37
CA LEU A 150 18.62 -1.88 -0.13
C LEU A 150 19.93 -1.96 0.67
N LEU A 151 19.98 -2.80 1.72
CA LEU A 151 21.19 -3.05 2.49
C LEU A 151 22.32 -3.60 1.62
N GLU A 152 22.04 -4.62 0.80
CA GLU A 152 23.02 -5.19 -0.14
C GLU A 152 23.58 -4.14 -1.09
N ARG A 153 22.72 -3.23 -1.60
CA ARG A 153 23.14 -2.13 -2.47
C ARG A 153 24.03 -1.11 -1.75
N THR A 154 23.74 -0.80 -0.49
CA THR A 154 24.56 0.11 0.32
C THR A 154 25.94 -0.48 0.58
N LEU A 155 26.01 -1.73 1.04
CA LEU A 155 27.29 -2.42 1.30
C LEU A 155 28.18 -2.53 0.05
N LYS A 156 27.58 -2.77 -1.12
CA LYS A 156 28.29 -2.79 -2.41
C LYS A 156 28.82 -1.42 -2.84
N ARG A 157 28.19 -0.32 -2.42
CA ARG A 157 28.68 1.04 -2.69
C ARG A 157 29.85 1.38 -1.77
N GLU A 158 29.78 0.99 -0.50
CA GLU A 158 30.85 1.21 0.47
C GLU A 158 32.13 0.46 0.11
N HIS A 159 32.04 -0.81 -0.32
CA HIS A 159 33.22 -1.58 -0.76
C HIS A 159 33.86 -1.09 -2.07
N LYS A 160 33.20 -0.21 -2.82
CA LYS A 160 33.72 0.39 -4.07
C LYS A 160 34.37 1.76 -3.86
N SER A 161 34.17 2.37 -2.68
CA SER A 161 34.77 3.66 -2.29
C SER A 161 36.06 3.44 -1.50
#